data_AF-A0A355FTY7-F1
#
_entry.id   AF-A0A355FTY7-F1
#
_cell.length_a   1.000
_cell.length_b   1.000
_cell.length_c   1.000
_cell.angle_alpha   90.00
_cell.angle_beta   90.00
_cell.angle_gamma   90.00
#
_symmetry.space_group_name_H-M   'P 1'
#
loop_
_entity.id
_entity.type
_entity.pdbx_description
1 polymer ?
#
loop_
_entity_poly.entity_id
_entity_poly.type
_entity_poly.pdbx_seq_one_letter_code
_entity_poly.pdbx_strand_id
1 'polypeptide(L)'
;DVFRIEPSALVRLTERTPAQLDVYMRGWYSDMAWVSLGFRTNDALVLGVGGEYGPFGLAYVYDLTSTAASYLSPHTHEVSLTYFVPRSGGFRSNSMNSRRILQRNRIVK
;
A
#
# COMPACT_ATOMS: atom_id res chain seq x y z
N ASP A 1 1.84 0.31 18.19
CA ASP A 1 2.90 -0.67 17.95
C ASP A 1 4.00 -0.06 17.10
N VAL A 2 5.26 -0.27 17.51
CA VAL A 2 6.43 0.33 16.83
C VAL A 2 6.82 -0.45 15.57
N PHE A 3 6.41 -1.71 15.48
CA PHE A 3 6.66 -2.58 14.33
C PHE A 3 5.35 -3.17 13.81
N ARG A 4 5.19 -3.21 12.49
CA ARG A 4 4.05 -3.84 11.82
C ARG A 4 4.56 -4.64 10.63
N ILE A 5 4.02 -5.84 10.40
CA ILE A 5 4.38 -6.68 9.25
C ILE A 5 3.11 -6.93 8.44
N GLU A 6 3.20 -6.76 7.13
CA GLU A 6 2.12 -6.85 6.16
C GLU A 6 2.53 -7.86 5.07
N PRO A 7 2.18 -9.14 5.21
CA PRO A 7 2.31 -10.10 4.13
C PRO A 7 1.18 -9.93 3.12
N SER A 8 1.45 -10.12 1.83
CA SER A 8 0.46 -10.17 0.77
C SER A 8 0.87 -11.17 -0.30
N ALA A 9 -0.12 -11.74 -0.98
CA ALA A 9 0.12 -12.63 -2.09
C ALA A 9 -0.93 -12.40 -3.18
N LEU A 10 -0.53 -12.54 -4.43
CA LEU A 10 -1.36 -12.38 -5.60
C LEU A 10 -1.14 -13.57 -6.53
N VAL A 11 -2.23 -14.22 -6.90
CA VAL A 11 -2.22 -15.26 -7.93
C VAL A 11 -2.83 -14.67 -9.19
N ARG A 12 -2.09 -14.69 -10.29
CA ARG A 12 -2.54 -14.25 -11.60
C ARG A 12 -2.78 -15.45 -12.50
N LEU A 13 -4.02 -15.62 -12.94
CA LEU A 13 -4.44 -16.63 -13.90
C LEU A 13 -4.89 -15.92 -15.18
N THR A 14 -4.34 -16.30 -16.32
CA THR A 14 -4.85 -15.84 -17.62
C THR A 14 -5.06 -17.04 -18.54
N GLU A 15 -5.90 -16.88 -19.56
CA GLU A 15 -6.22 -17.95 -20.52
C GLU A 15 -5.00 -18.39 -21.34
N ARG A 16 -3.98 -17.54 -21.45
CA ARG A 16 -2.81 -17.75 -22.34
C ARG A 16 -1.49 -17.95 -21.60
N THR A 17 -1.38 -17.52 -20.35
CA THR A 17 -0.14 -17.66 -19.57
C THR A 17 -0.31 -18.65 -18.42
N PRO A 18 0.74 -19.41 -18.06
CA PRO A 18 0.75 -20.21 -16.85
C PRO A 18 0.39 -19.37 -15.62
N ALA A 19 -0.15 -20.02 -14.59
CA ALA A 19 -0.43 -19.38 -13.31
C ALA A 19 0.85 -18.74 -12.76
N GLN A 20 0.78 -17.44 -12.42
CA GLN A 20 1.86 -16.71 -11.78
C GLN A 20 1.49 -16.44 -10.32
N LEU A 21 2.44 -16.70 -9.42
CA LEU A 21 2.31 -16.41 -8.00
C LEU A 21 3.33 -15.34 -7.62
N ASP A 22 2.81 -14.25 -7.10
CA ASP A 22 3.57 -13.14 -6.55
C ASP A 22 3.33 -13.09 -5.04
N VAL A 23 4.40 -13.11 -4.25
CA VAL A 23 4.33 -12.99 -2.80
C VAL A 23 5.12 -11.76 -2.39
N TYR A 24 4.53 -10.91 -1.58
CA TYR A 24 5.18 -9.73 -1.02
C TYR A 24 5.07 -9.72 0.50
N MET A 25 6.04 -9.10 1.13
CA MET A 25 6.06 -8.88 2.57
C MET A 25 6.63 -7.50 2.82
N ARG A 26 5.93 -6.70 3.62
CA ARG A 26 6.35 -5.35 4.00
C ARG A 26 6.41 -5.20 5.51
N GLY A 27 7.55 -4.80 6.04
CA GLY A 27 7.72 -4.43 7.43
C GLY A 27 7.72 -2.92 7.56
N TRP A 28 6.97 -2.39 8.52
CA TRP A 28 6.94 -0.97 8.90
C TRP A 28 7.59 -0.77 10.26
N TYR A 29 8.28 0.35 10.39
CA TYR A 29 8.85 0.88 11.62
C TYR A 29 8.27 2.25 11.91
N SER A 30 7.62 2.38 13.06
CA SER A 30 7.02 3.61 13.58
C SER A 30 6.04 4.29 12.60
N ASP A 31 5.38 3.51 11.74
CA ASP A 31 4.52 3.99 10.64
C ASP A 31 5.20 5.05 9.74
N MET A 32 6.54 5.08 9.73
CA MET A 32 7.34 6.11 9.07
C MET A 32 8.28 5.48 8.05
N ALA A 33 9.04 4.45 8.45
CA ALA A 33 9.94 3.75 7.56
C ALA A 33 9.38 2.36 7.24
N TRP A 34 9.69 1.84 6.06
CA TRP A 34 9.33 0.49 5.66
C TRP A 34 10.43 -0.19 4.86
N VAL A 35 10.42 -1.52 4.93
CA VAL A 35 11.21 -2.41 4.09
C VAL A 35 10.25 -3.41 3.46
N SER A 36 10.44 -3.73 2.18
CA SER A 36 9.64 -4.71 1.47
C SER A 36 10.52 -5.73 0.76
N LEU A 37 9.98 -6.94 0.67
CA LEU A 37 10.53 -8.08 -0.05
C LEU A 37 9.42 -8.62 -0.93
N GLY A 38 9.71 -8.86 -2.20
CA GLY A 38 8.80 -9.43 -3.17
C GLY A 38 9.46 -10.62 -3.87
N PHE A 39 8.69 -11.68 -4.07
CA PHE A 39 9.11 -12.85 -4.82
C PHE A 39 8.06 -13.12 -5.90
N ARG A 40 8.47 -12.99 -7.17
CA ARG A 40 7.65 -13.35 -8.31
C ARG A 40 8.14 -14.65 -8.90
N THR A 41 7.30 -15.68 -8.81
CA THR A 41 7.62 -17.02 -9.29
C THR A 41 7.93 -16.96 -10.79
N ASN A 42 9.11 -17.46 -11.19
CA ASN A 42 9.63 -17.48 -12.56
C ASN A 42 10.11 -16.14 -13.15
N ASP A 43 10.30 -15.09 -12.36
CA ASP A 43 10.68 -13.77 -12.89
C ASP A 43 11.79 -13.09 -12.07
N ALA A 44 11.42 -12.52 -10.91
CA ALA A 44 12.29 -11.61 -10.18
C ALA A 44 12.06 -11.63 -8.67
N LEU A 45 13.11 -11.27 -7.94
CA LEU A 45 13.07 -10.95 -6.53
C LEU A 45 13.18 -9.42 -6.37
N VAL A 46 12.28 -8.82 -5.61
CA VAL A 46 12.15 -7.38 -5.43
C VAL A 46 12.53 -7.02 -4.01
N LEU A 47 13.42 -6.07 -3.82
CA LEU A 47 13.82 -5.53 -2.52
C LEU A 47 13.50 -4.05 -2.49
N GLY A 48 12.75 -3.59 -1.50
CA GLY A 48 12.39 -2.18 -1.36
C GLY A 48 12.70 -1.66 0.03
N VAL A 49 13.10 -0.40 0.12
CA VAL A 49 13.13 0.36 1.36
C VAL A 49 12.55 1.73 1.10
N GLY A 50 11.88 2.30 2.07
CA GLY A 50 11.34 3.63 1.93
C GLY A 50 10.88 4.20 3.25
N GLY A 51 10.38 5.42 3.18
CA GLY A 51 9.77 6.05 4.32
C GLY A 51 9.04 7.31 3.94
N GLU A 52 8.20 7.74 4.86
CA GLU A 52 7.31 8.88 4.74
C GLU A 52 7.62 9.83 5.90
N TYR A 53 7.82 11.11 5.60
CA TYR A 53 8.03 12.15 6.59
C TYR A 53 7.13 13.35 6.25
N GLY A 54 6.09 13.54 7.07
CA GLY A 54 5.07 14.56 6.81
C GLY A 54 4.34 14.28 5.48
N PRO A 55 4.26 15.25 4.55
CA PRO A 55 3.60 15.05 3.27
C PRO A 55 4.52 14.45 2.20
N PHE A 56 5.78 14.12 2.51
CA PHE A 56 6.72 13.58 1.52
C PHE A 56 7.03 12.11 1.82
N GLY A 57 7.21 11.32 0.77
CA GLY A 57 7.70 9.96 0.84
C GLY A 57 8.85 9.75 -0.12
N LEU A 58 9.84 8.98 0.30
CA LEU A 58 10.94 8.52 -0.56
C LEU A 58 11.02 7.01 -0.46
N ALA A 59 11.16 6.37 -1.61
CA ALA A 59 11.37 4.93 -1.69
C ALA A 59 12.45 4.61 -2.70
N TYR A 60 13.16 3.53 -2.42
CA TYR A 60 14.15 2.94 -3.28
C TYR A 60 13.84 1.46 -3.42
N VAL A 61 13.72 1.01 -4.66
CA VAL A 61 13.39 -0.38 -4.99
C VAL A 61 14.44 -0.93 -5.93
N TYR A 62 14.78 -2.18 -5.70
CA TYR A 62 15.79 -2.92 -6.40
C TYR A 62 15.23 -4.25 -6.88
N ASP A 63 15.21 -4.43 -8.20
CA ASP A 63 14.71 -5.64 -8.83
C ASP A 63 15.88 -6.53 -9.27
N LEU A 64 15.92 -7.73 -8.69
CA LEU A 64 16.85 -8.81 -9.00
C LEU A 64 16.15 -9.83 -9.92
N THR A 65 16.32 -9.68 -11.22
CA THR A 65 15.70 -10.56 -12.22
C THR A 65 16.53 -11.84 -12.41
N SER A 66 15.96 -13.02 -12.15
CA SER A 66 16.76 -14.24 -11.92
C SER A 66 16.77 -15.27 -13.05
N THR A 67 15.97 -15.21 -14.13
CA THR A 67 15.82 -16.44 -14.97
C THR A 67 15.79 -16.33 -16.51
N ALA A 68 15.71 -15.18 -17.18
CA ALA A 68 15.91 -15.15 -18.65
C ALA A 68 16.27 -13.78 -19.24
N ALA A 69 15.96 -12.69 -18.53
CA ALA A 69 16.21 -11.32 -18.99
C ALA A 69 17.55 -10.71 -18.50
N SER A 70 18.40 -11.50 -17.81
CA SER A 70 19.70 -11.01 -17.31
C SER A 70 20.66 -10.57 -18.42
N TYR A 71 20.38 -10.92 -19.67
CA TYR A 71 21.17 -10.52 -20.84
C TYR A 71 21.00 -9.04 -21.23
N LEU A 72 19.95 -8.35 -20.77
CA LEU A 72 19.65 -6.96 -21.19
C LEU A 72 19.59 -5.95 -20.03
N SER A 73 19.17 -6.35 -18.83
CA SER A 73 19.16 -5.48 -17.64
C SER A 73 19.13 -6.33 -16.36
N PRO A 74 20.30 -6.79 -15.89
CA PRO A 74 20.39 -7.65 -14.71
C PRO A 74 20.02 -6.94 -13.39
N HIS A 75 20.06 -5.60 -13.37
CA HIS A 75 19.88 -4.79 -12.17
C HIS A 75 19.12 -3.50 -12.50
N THR A 76 17.94 -3.33 -11.91
CA THR A 76 17.14 -2.10 -12.03
C THR A 76 17.06 -1.41 -10.69
N HIS A 77 17.42 -0.12 -10.68
CA HIS A 77 17.33 0.74 -9.51
C HIS A 77 16.21 1.74 -9.72
N GLU A 78 15.16 1.65 -8.93
CA GLU A 78 14.04 2.59 -8.98
C GLU A 78 14.07 3.49 -7.75
N VAL A 79 13.93 4.80 -7.96
CA VAL A 79 13.77 5.79 -6.90
C VAL A 79 12.41 6.45 -7.09
N SER A 80 11.59 6.46 -6.05
CA SER A 80 10.26 7.06 -6.05
C SER A 80 10.18 8.20 -5.04
N LEU A 81 9.65 9.34 -5.48
CA LEU A 81 9.33 10.50 -4.65
C LEU A 81 7.82 10.69 -4.65
N THR A 82 7.23 10.60 -3.46
CA THR A 82 5.80 10.77 -3.23
C THR A 82 5.53 12.09 -2.54
N TYR A 83 4.49 12.81 -2.96
CA TYR A 83 3.99 14.00 -2.27
C TYR A 83 2.48 13.87 -2.02
N PHE A 84 2.10 13.81 -0.75
CA PHE A 84 0.72 13.77 -0.30
C PHE A 84 0.14 15.19 -0.28
N VAL A 85 -0.75 15.47 -1.23
CA VAL A 85 -1.45 16.76 -1.32
C VAL A 85 -2.62 16.77 -0.32
N PRO A 86 -2.58 17.59 0.75
CA PRO A 86 -3.70 17.71 1.67
C PRO A 86 -4.88 18.38 0.96
N ARG A 87 -6.01 17.67 0.82
CA ARG A 87 -7.25 18.27 0.33
C ARG A 87 -7.94 19.04 1.45
N SER A 88 -7.83 20.35 1.43
CA SER A 88 -8.65 21.26 2.22
C SER A 88 -10.08 21.31 1.67
N GLY A 89 -10.91 20.33 2.02
CA GLY A 89 -12.35 20.37 1.77
C GLY A 89 -12.91 19.13 1.08
N GLY A 90 -13.29 18.12 1.87
CA GLY A 90 -14.18 17.04 1.47
C GLY A 90 -15.45 17.07 2.32
N PHE A 91 -16.60 16.69 1.72
CA PHE A 91 -17.93 16.76 2.32
C PHE A 91 -17.98 16.28 3.78
N ARG A 92 -18.31 17.19 4.70
CA ARG A 92 -18.58 16.85 6.11
C ARG A 92 -19.88 16.05 6.18
N SER A 93 -19.78 14.75 6.41
CA SER A 93 -20.92 13.83 6.64
C SER A 93 -21.82 14.23 7.84
N ASN A 94 -21.40 15.20 8.66
CA ASN A 94 -22.15 15.69 9.81
C ASN A 94 -23.45 16.49 9.51
N SER A 95 -23.90 16.63 8.25
CA SER A 95 -25.19 17.28 7.98
C SER A 95 -26.42 16.36 8.15
N MET A 96 -26.23 15.04 8.33
CA MET A 96 -27.36 14.08 8.40
C MET A 96 -27.82 13.71 9.83
N ASN A 97 -27.43 14.46 10.87
CA ASN A 97 -27.92 14.22 12.23
C ASN A 97 -28.76 15.36 12.84
N SER A 98 -29.40 16.18 11.99
CA SER A 98 -30.48 17.07 12.42
C SER A 98 -31.82 16.32 12.45
N ARG A 99 -31.95 15.36 13.37
CA ARG A 99 -33.27 14.85 13.82
C ARG A 99 -33.33 14.79 15.35
N ARG A 100 -32.98 15.92 15.98
CA ARG A 100 -33.69 16.37 17.19
C ARG A 100 -34.85 17.22 16.70
N ILE A 101 -36.07 16.70 16.83
CA ILE A 101 -37.32 17.36 17.24
C ILE A 101 -38.41 16.32 16.95
N LEU A 102 -38.66 15.45 17.92
CA LEU A 102 -40.00 14.95 18.26
C LEU A 102 -39.86 14.38 19.68
N GLN A 103 -39.64 15.29 20.63
CA GLN A 103 -39.88 15.02 22.05
C GLN A 103 -41.40 14.95 22.24
N ARG A 104 -42.01 13.84 21.82
CA ARG A 104 -43.44 13.60 21.98
C ARG A 104 -43.62 12.42 22.92
N ASN A 105 -43.44 12.71 24.21
CA ASN A 105 -44.12 12.02 25.31
C ASN A 105 -44.06 12.93 26.54
N ARG A 106 -44.77 14.06 26.44
CA ARG A 106 -45.26 14.77 27.61
C ARG A 106 -46.62 14.17 27.95
N ILE A 107 -46.62 13.50 29.10
CA ILE A 107 -47.71 13.01 29.94
C ILE A 107 -48.96 13.94 29.88
N VAL A 108 -50.14 13.34 29.69
CA VAL A 108 -51.40 13.86 30.24
C VAL A 108 -52.23 12.69 30.74
N LYS A 109 -52.38 12.70 32.08
CA LYS A 109 -53.46 12.21 32.95
C LYS A 109 -54.31 11.00 32.53
#